data_AF-A0A6L3SZU2-F1
#
_entry.id   AF-A0A6L3SZU2-F1
#
_cell.length_a   1.000
_cell.length_b   1.000
_cell.length_c   1.000
_cell.angle_alpha   90.00
_cell.angle_beta   90.00
_cell.angle_gamma   90.00
#
_symmetry.space_group_name_H-M   'P 1'
#
loop_
_entity.id
_entity.type
_entity.pdbx_description
1 polymer ?
#
loop_
_entity_poly.entity_id
_entity_poly.type
_entity_poly.pdbx_seq_one_letter_code
_entity_poly.pdbx_strand_id
1 'polypeptide(L)'
;MRTVSNEPHAGPLGTADPEEAAFLALHAEREEIERSLALAQVRQRFGQDDEEIERARAEERELLLSLDRLMTRIRAAEYKRQPGARRW
;
A
#
# COMPACT_ATOMS: atom_id res chain seq x y z
N MET A 1 17.03 -8.39 39.44
CA MET A 1 16.80 -7.42 38.34
C MET A 1 17.08 -8.14 37.03
N ARG A 2 16.04 -8.58 36.31
CA ARG A 2 16.17 -9.32 35.04
C ARG A 2 15.97 -8.32 33.91
N THR A 3 17.05 -7.88 33.28
CA THR A 3 17.01 -7.11 32.04
C THR A 3 16.57 -8.06 30.93
N VAL A 4 15.34 -7.90 30.44
CA VAL A 4 14.89 -8.58 29.23
C VAL A 4 15.40 -7.74 28.06
N SER A 5 16.59 -8.07 27.56
CA SER A 5 17.11 -7.52 26.32
C SER A 5 16.21 -8.01 25.18
N ASN A 6 15.44 -7.10 24.60
CA ASN A 6 14.73 -7.33 23.36
C ASN A 6 15.75 -7.20 22.21
N GLU A 7 16.50 -8.27 21.95
CA GLU A 7 17.34 -8.33 20.77
C GLU A 7 16.45 -8.48 19.53
N PRO A 8 16.65 -7.64 18.47
CA PRO A 8 15.99 -7.89 17.20
C PRO A 8 16.50 -9.22 16.66
N HIS A 9 15.58 -10.16 16.45
CA HIS A 9 15.88 -11.49 15.91
C HIS A 9 16.24 -11.38 14.42
N ALA A 10 17.43 -10.87 14.13
CA ALA A 10 18.02 -10.93 12.80
C ALA A 10 18.58 -12.34 12.59
N GLY A 11 17.69 -13.26 12.19
CA GLY A 11 18.07 -14.58 11.68
C GLY A 11 18.94 -14.46 10.42
N PRO A 12 19.73 -15.49 10.09
CA PRO A 12 20.75 -15.42 9.03
C PRO A 12 20.07 -15.21 7.67
N LEU A 13 20.70 -14.38 6.82
CA LEU A 13 20.33 -14.10 5.42
C LEU A 13 19.76 -15.33 4.70
N GLY A 14 18.44 -15.41 4.48
CA GLY A 14 17.87 -16.51 3.70
C GLY A 14 16.35 -16.61 3.82
N THR A 15 15.66 -16.07 2.82
CA THR A 15 14.19 -15.98 2.66
C THR A 15 13.55 -14.93 3.57
N ALA A 16 13.07 -13.83 2.97
CA ALA A 16 12.12 -12.95 3.65
C ALA A 16 10.94 -13.81 4.13
N ASP A 17 10.47 -13.57 5.36
CA ASP A 17 9.25 -14.18 5.86
C ASP A 17 8.15 -13.99 4.78
N PRO A 18 7.50 -15.06 4.29
CA PRO A 18 6.47 -14.95 3.27
C PRO A 18 5.37 -13.94 3.61
N GLU A 19 5.04 -13.78 4.90
CA GLU A 19 4.07 -12.80 5.36
C GLU A 19 4.59 -11.36 5.27
N GLU A 20 5.88 -11.16 5.54
CA GLU A 20 6.57 -9.88 5.35
C GLU A 20 6.70 -9.53 3.87
N ALA A 21 7.07 -10.49 3.02
CA ALA A 21 7.14 -10.30 1.58
C ALA A 21 5.76 -9.93 0.99
N ALA A 22 4.70 -10.62 1.44
CA ALA A 22 3.33 -10.30 1.05
C ALA A 22 2.90 -8.91 1.53
N PHE A 23 3.28 -8.51 2.74
CA PHE A 23 3.02 -7.18 3.27
C PHE A 23 3.72 -6.07 2.46
N LEU A 24 5.01 -6.26 2.16
CA LEU A 24 5.78 -5.35 1.31
C LEU A 24 5.19 -5.25 -0.10
N ALA A 25 4.70 -6.37 -0.66
CA ALA A 25 4.04 -6.37 -1.96
C ALA A 25 2.76 -5.50 -1.97
N LEU A 26 1.97 -5.48 -0.89
CA LEU A 26 0.81 -4.58 -0.77
C LEU A 26 1.23 -3.11 -0.80
N HIS A 27 2.36 -2.76 -0.18
CA HIS A 27 2.88 -1.40 -0.21
C HIS A 27 3.45 -1.01 -1.59
N ALA A 28 4.09 -1.96 -2.29
CA ALA A 28 4.51 -1.74 -3.67
C ALA A 28 3.30 -1.53 -4.61
N GLU A 29 2.22 -2.32 -4.44
CA GLU A 29 0.95 -2.13 -5.16
C GLU A 29 0.37 -0.74 -4.87
N ARG A 30 0.47 -0.26 -3.61
CA ARG A 30 -0.02 1.07 -3.21
C ARG A 30 0.75 2.17 -3.92
N GLU A 31 2.07 2.08 -3.93
CA GLU A 31 2.93 3.06 -4.61
C GLU A 31 2.62 3.11 -6.12
N GLU A 32 2.39 1.97 -6.77
CA GLU A 32 2.00 1.93 -8.18
C GLU A 32 0.67 2.66 -8.44
N ILE A 33 -0.33 2.41 -7.60
CA ILE A 33 -1.64 3.07 -7.71
C ILE A 33 -1.50 4.58 -7.48
N GLU A 34 -0.70 5.00 -6.49
CA GLU A 34 -0.44 6.42 -6.20
C GLU A 34 0.28 7.12 -7.36
N ARG A 35 1.27 6.47 -7.99
CA ARG A 35 1.92 7.01 -9.19
C ARG A 35 0.96 7.12 -10.37
N SER A 36 0.12 6.12 -10.57
CA SER A 36 -0.90 6.12 -11.62
C SER A 36 -1.94 7.23 -11.40
N LEU A 37 -2.35 7.46 -10.15
CA LEU A 37 -3.24 8.57 -9.78
C LEU A 37 -2.63 9.92 -10.13
N ALA A 38 -1.36 10.13 -9.79
CA ALA A 38 -0.66 11.36 -10.14
C ALA A 38 -0.62 11.58 -11.66
N LEU A 39 -0.38 10.53 -12.45
CA LEU A 39 -0.40 10.61 -13.92
C LEU A 39 -1.80 10.95 -14.45
N ALA A 40 -2.85 10.29 -13.95
CA ALA A 40 -4.23 10.57 -14.33
C ALA A 40 -4.60 12.04 -14.05
N GLN A 41 -4.22 12.57 -12.89
CA GLN A 41 -4.45 13.97 -12.51
C GLN A 41 -3.71 14.96 -13.41
N VAL A 42 -2.47 14.65 -13.81
CA VAL A 42 -1.72 15.45 -14.79
C VAL A 42 -2.44 15.46 -16.14
N ARG A 43 -2.90 14.30 -16.63
CA ARG A 43 -3.64 14.17 -17.90
C ARG A 43 -4.98 14.93 -17.86
N GLN A 44 -5.69 14.92 -16.74
CA GLN A 44 -6.90 15.74 -16.58
C GLN A 44 -6.61 17.24 -16.65
N ARG A 45 -5.47 17.69 -16.10
CA ARG A 45 -5.13 19.12 -16.01
C ARG A 45 -4.55 19.68 -17.31
N PHE A 46 -3.83 18.86 -18.07
CA PHE A 46 -3.06 19.29 -19.23
C PHE A 46 -3.40 18.54 -20.53
N GLY A 47 -4.42 17.68 -20.52
CA GLY A 47 -4.93 17.01 -21.72
C GLY A 47 -5.42 18.01 -22.76
N GLN A 48 -5.27 17.66 -24.04
CA GLN A 48 -5.61 18.55 -25.16
C GLN A 48 -7.00 18.26 -25.75
N ASP A 49 -7.57 17.10 -25.43
CA ASP A 49 -8.85 16.63 -25.93
C ASP A 49 -9.77 16.28 -24.75
N ASP A 50 -11.03 16.68 -24.85
CA ASP A 50 -12.07 16.43 -23.84
C ASP A 50 -12.27 14.92 -23.63
N GLU A 51 -12.14 14.11 -24.69
CA GLU A 51 -12.24 12.65 -24.56
C GLU A 51 -11.09 12.08 -23.73
N GLU A 52 -9.87 12.61 -23.89
CA GLU A 52 -8.72 12.21 -23.07
C GLU A 52 -8.92 12.58 -21.60
N ILE A 53 -9.42 13.80 -21.34
CA ILE A 53 -9.69 14.28 -19.99
C ILE A 53 -10.76 13.42 -19.31
N GLU A 54 -11.84 13.08 -20.01
CA GLU A 54 -12.89 12.22 -19.46
C GLU A 54 -12.41 10.78 -19.21
N ARG A 55 -11.57 10.23 -20.09
CA ARG A 55 -10.90 8.94 -19.82
C ARG A 55 -10.02 9.01 -18.58
N ALA A 56 -9.22 10.07 -18.42
CA ALA A 56 -8.37 10.26 -17.25
C ALA A 56 -9.18 10.45 -15.94
N ARG A 57 -10.37 11.05 -16.02
CA ARG A 57 -11.32 11.13 -14.89
C ARG A 57 -11.91 9.75 -14.54
N ALA A 58 -12.25 8.94 -15.54
CA ALA A 58 -12.72 7.58 -15.30
C ALA A 58 -11.64 6.72 -14.64
N GLU A 59 -10.41 6.79 -15.18
CA GLU A 59 -9.23 6.11 -14.65
C GLU A 59 -8.94 6.51 -13.20
N GLU A 60 -8.98 7.81 -12.87
CA GLU A 60 -8.80 8.28 -11.49
C GLU A 60 -9.83 7.67 -10.54
N ARG A 61 -11.11 7.62 -10.92
CA ARG A 61 -12.16 7.03 -10.08
C ARG A 61 -11.91 5.54 -9.81
N GLU A 62 -11.49 4.79 -10.83
CA GLU A 62 -11.17 3.38 -10.70
C GLU A 62 -9.93 3.13 -9.82
N LEU A 63 -8.91 3.97 -9.97
CA LEU A 63 -7.71 3.93 -9.14
C LEU A 63 -8.01 4.27 -7.67
N LEU A 64 -8.86 5.25 -7.40
CA LEU A 64 -9.28 5.60 -6.03
C LEU A 64 -10.04 4.45 -5.35
N LEU A 65 -10.94 3.77 -6.07
CA LEU A 65 -11.63 2.58 -5.56
C LEU A 65 -10.65 1.42 -5.29
N SER A 66 -9.66 1.26 -6.16
CA SER A 66 -8.62 0.24 -5.98
C SER A 66 -7.74 0.54 -4.78
N LEU A 67 -7.39 1.82 -4.57
CA LEU A 67 -6.62 2.29 -3.42
C LEU A 67 -7.37 2.03 -2.11
N ASP A 68 -8.67 2.34 -2.03
CA ASP A 68 -9.48 2.09 -0.83
C ASP A 68 -9.48 0.61 -0.43
N ARG A 69 -9.70 -0.28 -1.41
CA ARG A 69 -9.64 -1.74 -1.22
C ARG A 69 -8.25 -2.19 -0.76
N LEU A 70 -7.20 -1.61 -1.33
CA LEU A 70 -5.82 -1.93 -0.95
C LEU A 70 -5.47 -1.45 0.46
N MET A 71 -5.88 -0.25 0.84
CA MET A 71 -5.69 0.28 2.21
C MET A 71 -6.39 -0.61 3.24
N THR A 72 -7.56 -1.15 2.90
CA THR A 72 -8.26 -2.13 3.75
C THR A 72 -7.46 -3.44 3.90
N ARG A 73 -6.84 -3.93 2.81
CA ARG A 73 -5.97 -5.12 2.84
C ARG A 73 -4.70 -4.88 3.67
N ILE A 74 -4.05 -3.72 3.52
CA ILE A 74 -2.88 -3.33 4.30
C ILE A 74 -3.21 -3.32 5.79
N ARG A 75 -4.29 -2.64 6.21
CA ARG A 75 -4.73 -2.62 7.61
C ARG A 75 -4.99 -4.03 8.17
N ALA A 76 -5.62 -4.90 7.38
CA ALA A 76 -5.85 -6.28 7.80
C ALA A 76 -4.53 -7.05 8.00
N ALA A 77 -3.53 -6.83 7.15
CA ALA A 77 -2.20 -7.42 7.30
C ALA A 77 -1.45 -6.83 8.51
N GLU A 78 -1.56 -5.53 8.76
CA GLU A 78 -1.00 -4.88 9.96
C GLU A 78 -1.57 -5.49 11.25
N TYR A 79 -2.89 -5.68 11.32
CA TYR A 79 -3.52 -6.30 12.48
C TYR A 79 -3.03 -7.73 12.75
N LYS A 80 -2.77 -8.51 11.70
CA LYS A 80 -2.20 -9.87 11.84
C LYS A 80 -0.78 -9.84 12.39
N ARG A 81 0.02 -8.83 11.99
CA ARG A 81 1.41 -8.66 12.43
C ARG A 81 1.55 -8.11 13.84
N GLN A 82 0.54 -7.41 14.35
CA GLN A 82 0.50 -6.90 15.73
C GLN A 82 -0.75 -7.37 16.49
N PRO A 83 -0.86 -8.69 16.77
CA PRO A 83 -1.97 -9.23 17.54
C PRO A 83 -1.86 -8.74 19.00
N GLY A 84 -2.64 -7.70 19.34
CA GLY A 84 -2.62 -7.07 20.67
C GLY A 84 -2.49 -5.54 20.66
N ALA A 85 -2.34 -4.90 19.49
CA ALA A 85 -2.26 -3.43 19.38
C ALA A 85 -3.56 -2.69 19.76
N ARG A 86 -4.67 -3.41 20.02
CA ARG A 86 -5.87 -2.83 20.65
C ARG A 86 -5.71 -2.81 22.17
N ARG A 87 -5.22 -1.68 22.69
CA ARG A 87 -5.68 -1.12 23.97
C ARG A 87 -6.82 -0.16 23.65
N TRP A 88 -8.05 -0.60 23.82
CA TRP A 88 -9.21 0.27 24.05
C TRP A 88 -9.73 -0.03 25.43
#